data_AF-A0A961S3S6-F1
#
_entry.id   AF-A0A961S3S6-F1
#
_cell.length_a   1.000
_cell.length_b   1.000
_cell.length_c   1.000
_cell.angle_alpha   90.00
_cell.angle_beta   90.00
_cell.angle_gamma   90.00
#
_symmetry.space_group_name_H-M   'P 1'
#
loop_
_entity.id
_entity.type
_entity.pdbx_description
1 polymer ?
#
loop_
_entity_poly.entity_id
_entity_poly.type
_entity_poly.pdbx_seq_one_letter_code
_entity_poly.pdbx_strand_id
1 'polypeptide(L)'
;MAESDYGTVDKRGNWAPNRPVSYGPFFTWPVRPVAILKWFFGFPGYLLPWNALYAVAAVLIWTYLTPGLQHFQSFSLTWSAVVLARNVMLAILVYGAWHLWLYVWRRQDTAFKYNRQWPKDSPGFLFGNQTYDNMFHTLVSG
;
A
#
# COMPACT_ATOMS: atom_id res chain seq x y z
N MET A 1 17.78 7.69 9.80
CA MET A 1 17.90 6.32 9.24
C MET A 1 18.58 6.47 7.89
N ALA A 2 19.77 5.88 7.69
CA ALA A 2 20.51 6.03 6.45
C ALA A 2 20.15 4.89 5.47
N GLU A 3 20.04 5.17 4.18
CA GLU A 3 19.68 4.16 3.17
C GLU A 3 20.75 3.07 2.99
N SER A 4 22.00 3.39 3.33
CA SER A 4 23.16 2.48 3.31
C SER A 4 23.03 1.33 4.30
N ASP A 5 22.26 1.51 5.38
CA ASP A 5 22.08 0.48 6.39
C ASP A 5 21.18 -0.67 5.88
N TYR A 6 20.41 -0.40 4.82
CA TYR A 6 19.36 -1.31 4.32
C TYR A 6 19.56 -1.76 2.88
N GLY A 7 20.49 -1.17 2.14
CA GLY A 7 20.68 -1.47 0.73
C GLY A 7 21.98 -0.92 0.15
N THR A 8 22.17 -1.20 -1.12
CA THR A 8 23.31 -0.73 -1.92
C THR A 8 22.83 0.14 -3.07
N VAL A 9 23.70 1.05 -3.54
CA VAL A 9 23.43 1.89 -4.69
C VAL A 9 24.29 1.42 -5.86
N ASP A 10 23.67 1.22 -7.02
CA ASP A 10 24.39 0.81 -8.24
C ASP A 10 25.15 1.98 -8.88
N LYS A 11 25.93 1.70 -9.92
CA LYS A 11 26.68 2.74 -10.67
C LYS A 11 25.79 3.79 -11.35
N ARG A 12 24.50 3.49 -11.55
CA ARG A 12 23.50 4.40 -12.13
C ARG A 12 22.80 5.26 -11.06
N GLY A 13 23.13 5.05 -9.79
CA GLY A 13 22.51 5.74 -8.67
C GLY A 13 21.22 5.09 -8.17
N ASN A 14 20.83 3.92 -8.64
CA ASN A 14 19.61 3.25 -8.20
C ASN A 14 19.83 2.50 -6.89
N TRP A 15 18.89 2.60 -5.97
CA TRP A 15 18.95 1.89 -4.69
C TRP A 15 18.30 0.51 -4.79
N ALA A 16 18.92 -0.49 -4.17
CA ALA A 16 18.36 -1.84 -4.03
C ALA A 16 18.54 -2.36 -2.60
N PRO A 17 17.53 -3.02 -2.01
CA PRO A 17 17.62 -3.55 -0.66
C PRO A 17 18.61 -4.72 -0.58
N ASN A 18 19.27 -4.86 0.58
CA ASN A 18 20.20 -5.95 0.86
C ASN A 18 19.54 -7.34 0.86
N ARG A 19 18.22 -7.38 1.08
CA ARG A 19 17.44 -8.61 1.10
C ARG A 19 16.16 -8.43 0.30
N PRO A 20 15.76 -9.42 -0.52
CA PRO A 20 14.45 -9.40 -1.16
C PRO A 20 13.33 -9.55 -0.11
N VAL A 21 12.13 -9.18 -0.52
CA VAL A 21 10.92 -9.43 0.28
C VAL A 21 10.80 -10.94 0.53
N SER A 22 10.58 -11.32 1.79
CA SER A 22 10.43 -12.71 2.21
C SER A 22 9.01 -12.95 2.71
N TYR A 23 8.43 -14.10 2.34
CA TYR A 23 7.13 -14.57 2.84
C TYR A 23 7.16 -15.08 4.29
N GLY A 24 8.28 -14.87 4.99
CA GLY A 24 8.48 -15.34 6.35
C GLY A 24 8.79 -16.85 6.43
N PRO A 25 8.88 -17.40 7.65
CA PRO A 25 9.25 -18.79 7.89
C PRO A 25 8.12 -19.79 7.61
N PHE A 26 6.93 -19.34 7.22
CA PHE A 26 5.74 -20.19 7.04
C PHE A 26 5.94 -21.29 5.99
N PHE A 27 6.64 -20.98 4.91
CA PHE A 27 6.86 -21.92 3.80
C PHE A 27 8.21 -22.64 3.88
N THR A 28 8.89 -22.58 5.03
CA THR A 28 10.16 -23.28 5.22
C THR A 28 9.94 -24.71 5.69
N TRP A 29 10.60 -25.66 5.03
CA TRP A 29 10.66 -27.06 5.45
C TRP A 29 12.05 -27.40 5.98
N PRO A 30 12.18 -28.12 7.12
CA PRO A 30 11.11 -28.53 8.02
C PRO A 30 10.45 -27.33 8.72
N VAL A 31 9.17 -27.48 9.11
CA VAL A 31 8.42 -26.42 9.81
C VAL A 31 9.14 -26.03 11.11
N ARG A 32 9.26 -24.72 11.36
CA ARG A 32 9.95 -24.16 12.54
C ARG A 32 8.97 -23.37 13.42
N PRO A 33 8.23 -24.01 14.34
CA PRO A 33 7.15 -23.35 15.10
C PRO A 33 7.59 -22.13 15.89
N VAL A 34 8.74 -22.21 16.56
CA VAL A 34 9.29 -21.09 17.35
C VAL A 34 9.63 -19.90 16.46
N ALA A 35 10.15 -20.14 15.25
CA ALA A 35 10.46 -19.07 14.31
C ALA A 35 9.18 -18.41 13.78
N ILE A 36 8.13 -19.21 13.52
CA ILE A 36 6.81 -18.72 13.11
C ILE A 36 6.21 -17.82 14.19
N LEU A 37 6.21 -18.24 15.46
CA LEU A 37 5.68 -17.43 16.56
C LEU A 37 6.46 -16.13 16.74
N LYS A 38 7.80 -16.18 16.70
CA LYS A 38 8.66 -14.99 16.78
C LYS A 38 8.43 -14.04 15.61
N TRP A 39 8.24 -14.56 14.40
CA TRP A 39 7.93 -13.75 13.23
C TRP A 39 6.53 -13.14 13.33
N PHE A 40 5.54 -13.90 13.82
CA PHE A 40 4.16 -13.45 13.90
C PHE A 40 3.98 -12.30 14.89
N PHE A 41 4.50 -12.46 16.11
CA PHE A 41 4.36 -11.49 17.21
C PHE A 41 5.55 -10.53 17.37
N GLY A 42 6.63 -10.71 16.59
CA GLY A 42 7.83 -9.88 16.67
C GLY A 42 7.64 -8.48 16.08
N PHE A 43 8.67 -7.64 16.25
CA PHE A 43 8.72 -6.26 15.72
C PHE A 43 10.08 -5.97 15.06
N PRO A 44 10.12 -5.60 13.77
CA PRO A 44 9.05 -5.71 12.78
C PRO A 44 8.75 -7.18 12.45
N GLY A 45 7.47 -7.55 12.49
CA GLY A 45 6.99 -8.91 12.24
C GLY A 45 5.78 -8.93 11.32
N TYR A 46 5.05 -10.05 11.27
CA TYR A 46 3.81 -10.12 10.49
C TYR A 46 2.73 -9.22 11.09
N LEU A 47 2.44 -9.35 12.39
CA LEU A 47 1.34 -8.61 12.99
C LEU A 47 1.69 -7.13 13.18
N LEU A 48 2.90 -6.82 13.64
CA LEU A 48 3.29 -5.47 14.03
C LEU A 48 4.35 -4.85 13.10
N PRO A 49 4.26 -3.54 12.81
CA PRO A 49 3.17 -2.63 13.20
C PRO A 49 1.99 -2.62 12.21
N TRP A 50 2.24 -2.90 10.93
CA TRP A 50 1.32 -2.52 9.85
C TRP A 50 0.03 -3.34 9.82
N ASN A 51 0.10 -4.67 9.95
CA ASN A 51 -1.10 -5.51 9.87
C ASN A 51 -2.07 -5.28 11.04
N ALA A 52 -1.55 -4.99 12.24
CA ALA A 52 -2.39 -4.59 13.36
C ALA A 52 -3.12 -3.26 13.07
N LEU A 53 -2.45 -2.27 12.48
CA LEU A 53 -3.11 -1.03 12.05
C LEU A 53 -4.18 -1.29 11.00
N TYR A 54 -3.91 -2.17 10.02
CA TYR A 54 -4.92 -2.56 9.02
C TYR A 54 -6.09 -3.33 9.62
N ALA A 55 -5.86 -4.21 10.60
CA ALA A 55 -6.91 -4.93 11.30
C ALA A 55 -7.82 -3.98 12.08
N VAL A 56 -7.24 -3.00 12.79
CA VAL A 56 -8.01 -1.95 13.48
C VAL A 56 -8.81 -1.14 12.47
N ALA A 57 -8.21 -0.70 11.37
CA ALA A 57 -8.91 0.03 10.31
C ALA A 57 -10.06 -0.79 9.72
N ALA A 58 -9.86 -2.09 9.47
CA ALA A 58 -10.89 -2.98 8.96
C ALA A 58 -12.07 -3.11 9.93
N VAL A 59 -11.82 -3.26 11.22
CA VAL A 59 -12.87 -3.28 12.25
C VAL A 59 -13.65 -1.96 12.24
N LEU A 60 -12.96 -0.81 12.25
CA LEU A 60 -13.62 0.50 12.24
C LEU A 60 -14.47 0.72 10.98
N ILE A 61 -13.96 0.33 9.81
CA ILE A 61 -14.68 0.44 8.54
C ILE A 61 -15.90 -0.49 8.55
N TRP A 62 -15.77 -1.70 9.09
CA TRP A 62 -16.88 -2.64 9.21
C TRP A 62 -17.96 -2.12 10.17
N THR A 63 -17.57 -1.62 11.34
CA THR A 63 -18.53 -1.23 12.39
C THR A 63 -19.23 0.10 12.08
N TYR A 64 -18.53 1.06 11.46
CA TYR A 64 -19.03 2.43 11.32
C TYR A 64 -19.31 2.86 9.88
N LEU A 65 -18.61 2.29 8.88
CA LEU A 65 -18.68 2.73 7.48
C LEU A 65 -19.35 1.67 6.57
N THR A 66 -19.87 0.59 7.14
CA THR A 66 -20.53 -0.47 6.39
C THR A 66 -22.01 -0.55 6.81
N PRO A 67 -22.96 -0.51 5.86
CA PRO A 67 -24.38 -0.66 6.16
C PRO A 67 -24.66 -1.97 6.92
N GLY A 68 -25.78 -2.00 7.66
CA GLY A 68 -26.22 -3.22 8.32
C GLY A 68 -26.44 -4.37 7.33
N LEU A 69 -26.17 -5.61 7.77
CA LEU A 69 -26.25 -6.82 6.94
C LEU A 69 -27.64 -7.01 6.28
N GLN A 70 -28.67 -6.43 6.87
CA GLN A 70 -30.04 -6.46 6.35
C GLN A 70 -30.14 -5.84 4.95
N HIS A 71 -29.34 -4.82 4.63
CA HIS A 71 -29.34 -4.18 3.32
C HIS A 71 -28.74 -5.06 2.21
N PHE A 72 -27.96 -6.08 2.55
CA PHE A 72 -27.30 -6.97 1.58
C PHE A 72 -28.14 -8.22 1.24
N GLN A 73 -29.34 -8.37 1.81
CA GLN A 73 -30.22 -9.51 1.53
C GLN A 73 -30.76 -9.52 0.09
N SER A 74 -30.85 -8.34 -0.53
CA SER A 74 -31.23 -8.18 -1.93
C SER A 74 -30.28 -7.22 -2.63
N PHE A 75 -30.15 -7.39 -3.94
CA PHE A 75 -29.39 -6.44 -4.74
C PHE A 75 -30.08 -5.08 -4.73
N SER A 76 -29.33 -4.05 -4.36
CA SER A 76 -29.77 -2.67 -4.44
C SER A 76 -28.61 -1.76 -4.85
N LEU A 77 -28.91 -0.87 -5.80
CA LEU A 77 -27.96 0.10 -6.29
C LEU A 77 -27.53 1.08 -5.18
N THR A 78 -28.40 1.32 -4.19
CA THR A 78 -28.14 2.26 -3.11
C THR A 78 -26.98 1.80 -2.22
N TRP A 79 -27.05 0.58 -1.66
CA TRP A 79 -25.96 0.10 -0.81
C TRP A 79 -24.68 -0.16 -1.64
N SER A 80 -24.83 -0.58 -2.89
CA SER A 80 -23.70 -0.79 -3.81
C SER A 80 -22.97 0.53 -4.06
N ALA A 81 -23.69 1.61 -4.35
CA ALA A 81 -23.13 2.94 -4.56
C ALA A 81 -22.49 3.50 -3.28
N VAL A 82 -23.10 3.29 -2.12
CA VAL A 82 -22.52 3.70 -0.82
C VAL A 82 -21.18 2.99 -0.57
N VAL A 83 -21.13 1.67 -0.77
CA VAL A 83 -19.89 0.90 -0.59
C VAL A 83 -18.83 1.31 -1.61
N LEU A 84 -19.21 1.51 -2.87
CA LEU A 84 -18.30 1.96 -3.92
C LEU A 84 -17.74 3.36 -3.60
N ALA A 85 -18.60 4.32 -3.27
CA ALA A 85 -18.19 5.68 -2.91
C ALA A 85 -17.25 5.66 -1.70
N ARG A 86 -17.56 4.87 -0.67
CA ARG A 86 -16.70 4.70 0.50
C ARG A 86 -15.32 4.15 0.11
N ASN A 87 -15.26 3.14 -0.75
CA ASN A 87 -13.99 2.55 -1.18
C ASN A 87 -13.16 3.53 -2.03
N VAL A 88 -13.79 4.26 -2.94
CA VAL A 88 -13.14 5.33 -3.72
C VAL A 88 -12.58 6.40 -2.78
N MET A 89 -13.36 6.84 -1.79
CA MET A 89 -12.89 7.82 -0.81
C MET A 89 -11.70 7.31 0.01
N LEU A 90 -11.74 6.05 0.48
CA LEU A 90 -10.62 5.45 1.19
C LEU A 90 -9.36 5.34 0.31
N ALA A 91 -9.52 4.95 -0.96
CA ALA A 91 -8.41 4.87 -1.91
C ALA A 91 -7.78 6.25 -2.14
N ILE A 92 -8.60 7.28 -2.36
CA ILE A 92 -8.13 8.68 -2.50
C ILE A 92 -7.40 9.13 -1.24
N LEU A 93 -7.94 8.87 -0.05
CA LEU A 93 -7.33 9.30 1.21
C LEU A 93 -5.99 8.59 1.43
N VAL A 94 -5.93 7.26 1.30
CA VAL A 94 -4.73 6.47 1.58
C VAL A 94 -3.66 6.71 0.51
N TYR A 95 -4.00 6.50 -0.77
CA TYR A 95 -3.03 6.65 -1.85
C TYR A 95 -2.66 8.12 -2.06
N GLY A 96 -3.63 9.03 -1.95
CA GLY A 96 -3.39 10.46 -2.01
C GLY A 96 -2.48 10.94 -0.89
N ALA A 97 -2.66 10.49 0.35
CA ALA A 97 -1.76 10.86 1.45
C ALA A 97 -0.31 10.41 1.18
N TRP A 98 -0.11 9.17 0.73
CA TRP A 98 1.22 8.68 0.35
C TRP A 98 1.80 9.43 -0.86
N HIS A 99 0.97 9.72 -1.87
CA HIS A 99 1.40 10.45 -3.05
C HIS A 99 1.82 11.89 -2.70
N LEU A 100 1.03 12.58 -1.89
CA LEU A 100 1.36 13.91 -1.38
C LEU A 100 2.66 13.88 -0.59
N TRP A 101 2.82 12.93 0.33
CA TRP A 101 4.00 12.80 1.17
C TRP A 101 5.28 12.51 0.36
N LEU A 102 5.21 11.54 -0.57
CA LEU A 102 6.38 11.01 -1.28
C LEU A 102 6.71 11.78 -2.56
N TYR A 103 5.72 12.26 -3.32
CA TYR A 103 5.92 12.81 -4.67
C TYR A 103 5.71 14.32 -4.75
N VAL A 104 4.77 14.88 -3.96
CA VAL A 104 4.51 16.33 -3.96
C VAL A 104 5.41 17.03 -2.95
N TRP A 105 5.34 16.65 -1.68
CA TRP A 105 6.14 17.23 -0.60
C TRP A 105 7.55 16.64 -0.53
N ARG A 106 7.79 15.49 -1.16
CA ARG A 106 9.10 14.82 -1.27
C ARG A 106 9.82 14.72 0.08
N ARG A 107 9.10 14.29 1.12
CA ARG A 107 9.62 14.29 2.51
C ARG A 107 10.81 13.36 2.72
N GLN A 108 11.00 12.38 1.84
CA GLN A 108 12.16 11.48 1.82
C GLN A 108 13.03 11.67 0.55
N ASP A 109 12.73 12.66 -0.29
CA ASP A 109 13.33 12.92 -1.59
C ASP A 109 13.62 11.62 -2.37
N THR A 110 14.88 11.33 -2.69
CA THR A 110 15.28 10.14 -3.48
C THR A 110 15.74 8.96 -2.62
N ALA A 111 15.66 9.07 -1.29
CA ALA A 111 16.07 8.00 -0.39
C ALA A 111 15.19 6.75 -0.57
N PHE A 112 15.80 5.56 -0.55
CA PHE A 112 15.13 4.26 -0.73
C PHE A 112 14.38 4.08 -2.06
N LYS A 113 14.58 4.99 -3.02
CA LYS A 113 13.89 4.92 -4.31
C LYS A 113 14.64 4.00 -5.27
N TYR A 114 13.96 2.97 -5.75
CA TYR A 114 14.52 2.01 -6.71
C TYR A 114 15.04 2.67 -7.99
N ASN A 115 14.33 3.68 -8.50
CA ASN A 115 14.79 4.55 -9.56
C ASN A 115 14.72 6.00 -9.09
N ARG A 116 15.87 6.69 -9.03
CA ARG A 116 15.94 8.08 -8.53
C ARG A 116 15.26 9.09 -9.45
N GLN A 117 14.92 8.73 -10.68
CA GLN A 117 14.19 9.61 -11.58
C GLN A 117 12.78 9.91 -11.04
N TRP A 118 12.37 11.17 -11.15
CA TRP A 118 11.01 11.57 -10.85
C TRP A 118 10.06 11.24 -12.01
N PRO A 119 8.79 10.89 -11.71
CA PRO A 119 7.72 10.87 -12.71
C PRO A 119 7.74 12.12 -13.58
N LYS A 120 7.49 11.95 -14.88
CA LYS A 120 7.44 13.04 -15.86
C LYS A 120 6.22 12.86 -16.76
N ASP A 121 5.68 14.00 -17.17
CA ASP A 121 4.63 14.07 -18.17
C ASP A 121 5.19 13.65 -19.54
N SER A 122 4.36 12.95 -20.31
CA SER A 122 4.76 12.32 -21.56
C SER A 122 3.54 12.13 -22.45
N PRO A 123 3.65 12.31 -23.78
CA PRO A 123 2.55 12.09 -24.72
C PRO A 123 2.10 10.62 -24.79
N GLY A 124 2.84 9.68 -24.18
CA GLY A 124 2.43 8.28 -24.07
C GLY A 124 1.33 8.01 -23.05
N PHE A 125 1.03 8.97 -22.16
CA PHE A 125 -0.08 8.91 -21.21
C PHE A 125 -1.37 9.41 -21.86
N LEU A 126 -2.51 8.81 -21.51
CA LEU A 126 -3.84 9.15 -22.02
C LEU A 126 -4.16 10.64 -21.80
N PHE A 127 -3.78 11.19 -20.64
CA PHE A 127 -3.98 12.60 -20.30
C PHE A 127 -2.68 13.42 -20.40
N GLY A 128 -1.62 12.86 -20.97
CA GLY A 128 -0.29 13.48 -21.00
C GLY A 128 0.40 13.60 -19.63
N ASN A 129 -0.26 13.15 -18.56
CA ASN A 129 0.20 13.28 -17.18
C ASN A 129 0.07 11.94 -16.45
N GLN A 130 1.20 11.47 -15.91
CA GLN A 130 1.27 10.16 -15.26
C GLN A 130 0.34 10.03 -14.04
N THR A 131 0.18 11.11 -13.26
CA THR A 131 -0.67 11.08 -12.07
C THR A 131 -2.15 10.99 -12.44
N TYR A 132 -2.60 11.72 -13.47
CA TYR A 132 -3.98 11.65 -13.93
C TYR A 132 -4.33 10.28 -14.52
N ASP A 133 -3.44 9.70 -15.32
CA ASP A 133 -3.61 8.35 -15.84
C ASP A 133 -3.73 7.34 -14.69
N ASN A 134 -2.81 7.38 -13.71
CA ASN A 134 -2.85 6.50 -12.56
C ASN A 134 -4.15 6.65 -11.76
N MET A 135 -4.63 7.88 -11.57
CA MET A 135 -5.89 8.16 -10.88
C MET A 135 -7.08 7.60 -11.65
N PHE A 136 -7.13 7.78 -12.97
CA PHE A 136 -8.22 7.25 -13.80
C PHE A 136 -8.25 5.72 -13.77
N HIS A 137 -7.10 5.07 -13.97
CA HIS A 137 -7.03 3.61 -13.92
C HIS A 137 -7.41 3.06 -12.54
N THR A 138 -6.98 3.72 -11.46
CA THR A 138 -7.30 3.26 -10.09
C THR A 138 -8.75 3.50 -9.68
N LEU A 139 -9.33 4.65 -10.04
CA LEU A 139 -10.62 5.10 -9.50
C LEU A 139 -11.81 4.85 -10.44
N VAL A 140 -11.56 4.72 -11.75
CA VAL A 140 -12.62 4.62 -12.76
C VAL A 140 -12.59 3.28 -13.47
N SER A 141 -11.43 2.86 -13.99
CA SER A 141 -11.29 1.57 -14.68
C SER A 141 -11.44 0.40 -13.72
N GLY A 142 -10.80 0.50 -12.55
CA GLY A 142 -10.54 -0.65 -11.68
C GLY A 142 -9.34 -1.45 -12.17
#